data_AF-A0A8T3NF55-F1
#
_entry.id   AF-A0A8T3NF55-F1
#
_cell.length_a   1.000
_cell.length_b   1.000
_cell.length_c   1.000
_cell.angle_alpha   90.00
_cell.angle_beta   90.00
_cell.angle_gamma   90.00
#
_symmetry.space_group_name_H-M   'P 1'
#
loop_
_entity.id
_entity.type
_entity.pdbx_description
1 polymer ?
#
loop_
_entity_poly.entity_id
_entity_poly.type
_entity_poly.pdbx_seq_one_letter_code
_entity_poly.pdbx_strand_id
1 'polypeptide(L)'
;MPAWVPMSPEIRERARRVRLLAMDVDGVLTDAGMYYGENGEELKKFNTRDGMGVALVHEAGLKTAILTRENTKIVERRARKMKIELVRQGVLDKLTALRAIVEQLGITLDEVA
;
A
#
# COMPACT_ATOMS: atom_id res chain seq x y z
N MET A 1 20.23 -5.47 -11.11
CA MET A 1 19.33 -5.42 -9.94
C MET A 1 20.12 -4.73 -8.84
N PRO A 2 19.64 -3.66 -8.21
CA PRO A 2 20.37 -3.12 -7.06
C PRO A 2 20.45 -4.25 -6.01
N ALA A 3 21.65 -4.48 -5.47
CA ALA A 3 21.83 -5.39 -4.36
C ALA A 3 21.08 -4.80 -3.16
N TRP A 4 20.07 -5.50 -2.66
CA TRP A 4 19.40 -5.10 -1.43
C TRP A 4 20.43 -5.07 -0.30
N VAL A 5 20.45 -3.98 0.46
CA VAL A 5 21.30 -3.89 1.65
C VAL A 5 20.85 -4.98 2.63
N PRO A 6 21.76 -5.75 3.23
CA PRO A 6 21.40 -6.72 4.26
C PRO A 6 20.59 -6.05 5.37
N MET A 7 19.42 -6.61 5.71
CA MET A 7 18.59 -6.07 6.78
C MET A 7 19.31 -6.18 8.13
N SER A 8 19.31 -5.08 8.89
CA SER A 8 19.81 -5.10 10.27
C SER A 8 18.95 -6.04 11.15
N PRO A 9 19.51 -6.58 12.24
CA PRO A 9 18.75 -7.38 13.20
C PRO A 9 17.51 -6.65 13.72
N GLU A 10 17.61 -5.35 13.94
CA GLU A 10 16.51 -4.51 14.41
C GLU A 10 15.36 -4.42 13.41
N ILE A 11 15.66 -4.18 12.12
CA ILE A 11 14.63 -4.13 11.06
C ILE A 11 13.95 -5.50 10.95
N ARG A 12 14.73 -6.59 11.02
CA ARG A 12 14.19 -7.95 10.96
C ARG A 12 13.22 -8.22 12.11
N GLU A 13 13.54 -7.76 13.32
CA GLU A 13 12.69 -7.96 14.49
C GLU A 13 11.40 -7.11 14.41
N ARG A 14 11.49 -5.87 13.92
CA ARG A 14 10.29 -5.05 13.65
C ARG A 14 9.40 -5.70 12.59
N ALA A 15 9.98 -6.17 11.49
CA ALA A 15 9.23 -6.79 10.40
C ALA A 15 8.47 -8.06 10.82
N ARG A 16 8.99 -8.81 11.81
CA ARG A 16 8.32 -10.01 12.35
C ARG A 16 7.02 -9.72 13.09
N ARG A 17 6.86 -8.50 13.61
CA ARG A 17 5.63 -8.10 14.31
C ARG A 17 4.53 -7.62 13.38
N VAL A 18 4.85 -7.38 12.10
CA VAL A 18 3.91 -6.78 11.16
C VAL A 18 2.75 -7.72 10.87
N ARG A 19 1.53 -7.19 10.99
CA ARG A 19 0.26 -7.83 10.64
C ARG A 19 -0.46 -7.13 9.50
N LEU A 20 -0.17 -5.84 9.29
CA LEU A 20 -0.75 -5.00 8.24
C LEU A 20 0.36 -4.29 7.46
N LEU A 21 0.33 -4.40 6.14
CA LEU A 21 1.10 -3.54 5.24
C LEU A 21 0.18 -2.44 4.68
N ALA A 22 0.40 -1.19 5.09
CA ALA A 22 -0.38 -0.04 4.66
C ALA A 22 0.43 0.81 3.66
N MET A 23 -0.09 0.99 2.44
CA MET A 23 0.65 1.60 1.35
C MET A 23 0.02 2.91 0.89
N ASP A 24 0.86 3.88 0.52
CA ASP A 24 0.44 4.98 -0.35
C ASP A 24 0.31 4.49 -1.80
N VAL A 25 -0.25 5.34 -2.66
CA VAL A 25 -0.28 5.11 -4.11
C VAL A 25 0.86 5.85 -4.79
N ASP A 26 0.81 7.18 -4.78
CA ASP A 26 1.69 7.98 -5.61
C ASP A 26 3.09 8.11 -5.01
N GLY A 27 4.09 7.61 -5.74
CA GLY A 27 5.47 7.50 -5.25
C GLY A 27 5.78 6.26 -4.41
N VAL A 28 4.79 5.37 -4.21
CA VAL A 28 4.99 4.07 -3.55
C VAL A 28 4.61 2.93 -4.48
N LEU A 29 3.34 2.83 -4.87
CA LEU A 29 2.85 1.85 -5.85
C LEU A 29 3.02 2.34 -7.31
N THR A 30 3.35 3.61 -7.47
CA THR A 30 3.72 4.25 -8.74
C THR A 30 5.09 4.88 -8.62
N ASP A 31 5.68 5.24 -9.76
CA ASP A 31 6.93 6.01 -9.85
C ASP A 31 6.74 7.51 -9.60
N ALA A 32 5.63 7.92 -8.96
CA ALA A 32 5.15 9.30 -8.82
C ALA A 32 4.88 10.03 -10.16
N GLY A 33 4.96 9.31 -11.28
CA GLY A 33 4.63 9.83 -12.60
C GLY A 33 3.12 9.95 -12.79
N MET A 34 2.70 11.05 -13.40
CA MET A 34 1.31 11.32 -13.79
C MET A 34 1.26 11.54 -15.30
N TYR A 35 0.30 10.91 -15.97
CA TYR A 35 0.08 11.08 -17.39
C TYR A 35 -1.26 11.78 -17.61
N TYR A 36 -1.26 12.84 -18.40
CA TYR A 36 -2.44 13.62 -18.76
C TYR A 36 -2.65 13.57 -20.28
N GLY A 37 -3.89 13.33 -20.70
CA GLY A 37 -4.31 13.41 -22.09
C GLY A 37 -4.93 14.78 -22.42
N GLU A 38 -4.96 15.14 -23.70
CA GLU A 38 -5.52 16.41 -24.17
C GLU A 38 -7.04 16.53 -23.93
N ASN A 39 -7.75 15.40 -23.71
CA ASN A 39 -9.19 15.37 -23.46
C ASN A 39 -9.55 15.13 -21.99
N GLY A 40 -8.59 15.28 -21.07
CA GLY A 40 -8.80 15.11 -19.63
C GLY A 40 -8.62 13.68 -19.12
N GLU A 41 -8.00 12.79 -19.90
CA GLU A 41 -7.59 11.48 -19.41
C GLU A 41 -6.46 11.61 -18.38
N GLU A 42 -6.55 10.80 -17.32
CA GLU A 42 -5.47 10.63 -16.35
C GLU A 42 -5.07 9.17 -16.30
N LEU A 43 -3.76 8.88 -16.34
CA LEU A 43 -3.23 7.52 -16.23
C LEU A 43 -2.15 7.44 -15.16
N LYS A 44 -2.07 6.27 -14.52
CA LYS A 44 -1.02 5.91 -13.56
C LYS A 44 -0.34 4.62 -14.00
N LYS A 45 0.97 4.55 -13.83
CA LYS A 45 1.78 3.37 -14.09
C LYS A 45 2.07 2.63 -12.78
N PHE A 46 1.63 1.38 -12.70
CA PHE A 46 1.90 0.48 -11.58
C PHE A 46 2.90 -0.61 -11.97
N ASN A 47 3.61 -1.17 -11.00
CA ASN A 47 4.53 -2.28 -11.27
C ASN A 47 3.84 -3.65 -11.14
N THR A 48 4.15 -4.58 -12.05
CA THR A 48 3.67 -5.98 -11.94
C THR A 48 4.35 -6.72 -10.79
N ARG A 49 5.61 -6.40 -10.48
CA ARG A 49 6.35 -7.02 -9.36
C ARG A 49 5.68 -6.75 -8.01
N ASP A 50 5.14 -5.56 -7.82
CA ASP A 50 4.41 -5.22 -6.59
C ASP A 50 3.15 -6.10 -6.42
N GLY A 51 2.52 -6.51 -7.53
CA GLY A 51 1.41 -7.44 -7.50
C GLY A 51 1.82 -8.82 -6.95
N MET A 52 3.02 -9.31 -7.31
CA MET A 52 3.58 -10.53 -6.71
C MET A 52 3.96 -10.31 -5.24
N GLY A 53 4.57 -9.17 -4.92
CA GLY A 53 4.91 -8.82 -3.53
C GLY A 53 3.68 -8.84 -2.61
N VAL A 54 2.58 -8.21 -3.05
CA VAL A 54 1.31 -8.21 -2.31
C VAL A 54 0.74 -9.63 -2.18
N ALA A 55 0.82 -10.45 -3.23
CA ALA A 55 0.37 -11.85 -3.15
C ALA A 55 1.16 -12.64 -2.09
N LEU A 56 2.48 -12.47 -2.02
CA LEU A 56 3.33 -13.10 -1.00
C LEU A 56 3.00 -12.61 0.41
N VAL A 57 2.67 -11.33 0.58
CA VAL A 57 2.19 -10.76 1.85
C VAL A 57 0.89 -11.44 2.29
N HIS A 58 -0.04 -11.68 1.36
CA HIS A 58 -1.27 -12.40 1.65
C HIS A 58 -1.02 -13.88 2.00
N GLU A 59 -0.11 -14.55 1.29
CA GLU A 59 0.28 -15.94 1.60
C GLU A 59 0.92 -16.06 3.00
N ALA A 60 1.63 -15.03 3.44
CA ALA A 60 2.16 -14.93 4.81
C ALA A 60 1.08 -14.61 5.87
N GLY A 61 -0.19 -14.44 5.48
CA GLY A 61 -1.31 -14.17 6.37
C GLY A 61 -1.45 -12.71 6.81
N LEU A 62 -0.70 -11.79 6.19
CA LEU A 62 -0.77 -10.37 6.51
C LEU A 62 -1.92 -9.70 5.74
N LYS A 63 -2.54 -8.69 6.38
CA LYS A 63 -3.51 -7.81 5.74
C LYS A 63 -2.80 -6.70 4.96
N THR A 64 -3.50 -6.14 3.99
CA THR A 64 -2.99 -5.02 3.18
C THR A 64 -4.00 -3.89 3.09
N ALA A 65 -3.52 -2.65 3.16
CA ALA A 65 -4.32 -1.45 3.01
C ALA A 65 -3.72 -0.46 2.01
N ILE A 66 -4.57 0.38 1.42
CA ILE A 66 -4.18 1.58 0.67
C ILE A 66 -4.78 2.81 1.34
N LEU A 67 -3.95 3.82 1.60
CA LEU A 67 -4.37 5.15 2.04
C LEU A 67 -3.79 6.20 1.10
N THR A 68 -4.66 6.86 0.33
CA THR A 68 -4.25 7.88 -0.64
C THR A 68 -5.13 9.13 -0.58
N ARG A 69 -4.56 10.26 -0.95
CA ARG A 69 -5.29 11.54 -1.13
C ARG A 69 -6.16 11.53 -2.38
N GLU A 70 -5.73 10.81 -3.40
CA GLU A 70 -6.47 10.68 -4.65
C GLU A 70 -7.75 9.88 -4.44
N ASN A 71 -8.78 10.18 -5.23
CA ASN A 71 -10.02 9.42 -5.27
C ASN A 71 -10.40 9.11 -6.71
N THR A 72 -9.89 7.98 -7.22
CA THR A 72 -9.99 7.63 -8.64
C THR A 72 -10.36 6.17 -8.84
N LYS A 73 -11.08 5.89 -9.94
CA LYS A 73 -11.40 4.52 -10.37
C LYS A 73 -10.15 3.69 -10.71
N ILE A 74 -9.03 4.34 -11.05
CA ILE A 74 -7.77 3.68 -11.37
C ILE A 74 -7.21 2.97 -10.14
N VAL A 75 -7.19 3.66 -8.98
CA VAL A 75 -6.75 3.10 -7.70
C VAL A 75 -7.67 1.96 -7.28
N GLU A 76 -8.99 2.14 -7.36
CA GLU A 76 -9.96 1.07 -7.04
C GLU A 76 -9.73 -0.19 -7.89
N ARG A 77 -9.58 -0.02 -9.21
CA ARG A 77 -9.34 -1.13 -10.13
C ARG A 77 -8.04 -1.86 -9.80
N ARG A 78 -6.98 -1.12 -9.46
CA ARG A 78 -5.68 -1.70 -9.11
C ARG A 78 -5.75 -2.43 -7.76
N ALA A 79 -6.36 -1.83 -6.75
CA ALA A 79 -6.56 -2.44 -5.44
C ALA A 79 -7.34 -3.75 -5.56
N ARG A 80 -8.44 -3.76 -6.33
CA ARG A 80 -9.22 -4.97 -6.61
C ARG A 80 -8.38 -6.04 -7.33
N LYS A 81 -7.57 -5.66 -8.32
CA LYS A 81 -6.67 -6.60 -9.01
C LYS A 81 -5.65 -7.24 -8.07
N MET A 82 -5.15 -6.48 -7.10
CA MET A 82 -4.22 -6.96 -6.08
C MET A 82 -4.91 -7.57 -4.86
N LYS A 83 -6.25 -7.67 -4.85
CA LYS A 83 -7.07 -8.16 -3.73
C LYS A 83 -6.80 -7.42 -2.41
N ILE A 84 -6.57 -6.12 -2.48
CA ILE A 84 -6.40 -5.27 -1.29
C ILE A 84 -7.79 -4.90 -0.77
N GLU A 85 -8.13 -5.40 0.42
CA GLU A 85 -9.47 -5.27 1.02
C GLU A 85 -9.71 -3.89 1.66
N LEU A 86 -8.67 -3.27 2.22
CA LEU A 86 -8.77 -2.05 3.02
C LEU A 86 -8.32 -0.84 2.21
N VAL A 87 -9.23 -0.25 1.44
CA VAL A 87 -8.93 0.94 0.62
C VAL A 87 -9.59 2.18 1.22
N ARG A 88 -8.81 3.24 1.41
CA ARG A 88 -9.27 4.58 1.81
C ARG A 88 -8.69 5.61 0.84
N GLN A 89 -9.58 6.23 0.07
CA GLN A 89 -9.28 7.27 -0.91
C GLN A 89 -9.78 8.63 -0.40
N GLY A 90 -9.26 9.74 -0.96
CA GLY A 90 -9.63 11.07 -0.51
C GLY A 90 -9.12 11.40 0.91
N VAL A 91 -8.11 10.68 1.40
CA VAL A 91 -7.64 10.77 2.79
C VAL A 91 -6.64 11.91 2.95
N LEU A 92 -7.06 12.98 3.64
CA LEU A 92 -6.17 14.09 4.01
C LEU A 92 -5.32 13.77 5.24
N ASP A 93 -5.95 13.27 6.30
CA ASP A 93 -5.30 12.79 7.53
C ASP A 93 -5.16 11.26 7.51
N LYS A 94 -4.00 10.80 7.03
CA LYS A 94 -3.69 9.38 6.95
C LYS A 94 -3.51 8.72 8.31
N LEU A 95 -3.09 9.46 9.34
CA LEU A 95 -2.88 8.89 10.66
C LEU A 95 -4.22 8.51 11.30
N THR A 96 -5.21 9.40 11.21
CA THR A 96 -6.56 9.11 11.72
C THR A 96 -7.20 7.95 10.95
N ALA A 97 -7.10 7.94 9.62
CA ALA A 97 -7.63 6.84 8.81
C ALA A 97 -6.93 5.50 9.10
N LEU A 98 -5.62 5.52 9.35
CA LEU A 98 -4.87 4.32 9.71
C LEU A 98 -5.27 3.80 11.10
N ARG A 99 -5.44 4.69 12.08
CA ARG A 99 -5.91 4.31 13.43
C ARG A 99 -7.27 3.61 13.38
N ALA A 100 -8.20 4.09 12.56
CA ALA A 100 -9.49 3.44 12.38
C ALA A 100 -9.35 2.02 11.78
N ILE A 101 -8.40 1.81 10.86
CA ILE A 101 -8.12 0.47 10.32
C ILE A 101 -7.51 -0.44 11.41
N VAL A 102 -6.55 0.07 12.17
CA VAL A 102 -5.88 -0.65 13.27
C VAL A 102 -6.91 -1.10 14.32
N GLU A 103 -7.82 -0.20 14.70
CA GLU A 103 -8.93 -0.50 15.60
C GLU A 103 -9.88 -1.56 15.01
N GLN A 104 -10.27 -1.43 13.74
CA GLN A 104 -11.11 -2.41 13.04
C GLN A 104 -10.49 -3.82 13.04
N LEU A 105 -9.16 -3.91 12.94
CA LEU A 105 -8.43 -5.17 12.90
C LEU A 105 -8.05 -5.72 14.28
N GLY A 106 -8.21 -4.93 15.35
CA GLY A 106 -7.80 -5.31 16.70
C GLY A 106 -6.29 -5.50 16.86
N ILE A 107 -5.48 -4.79 16.07
CA ILE A 107 -4.01 -4.79 16.13
C ILE A 107 -3.50 -3.48 16.74
N THR A 108 -2.19 -3.34 16.92
CA THR A 108 -1.55 -2.09 17.37
C THR A 108 -0.75 -1.41 16.25
N LEU A 109 -0.40 -0.13 16.42
CA LEU A 109 0.37 0.63 15.43
C LEU A 109 1.79 0.07 15.20
N ASP A 110 2.38 -0.60 16.19
CA ASP A 110 3.68 -1.26 16.06
C ASP A 110 3.64 -2.58 15.26
N GLU A 111 2.43 -3.08 14.97
CA GLU A 111 2.18 -4.20 14.05
C GLU A 111 1.88 -3.72 12.61
N VAL A 112 2.02 -2.43 12.32
CA VAL A 112 1.81 -1.84 10.99
C VAL A 112 3.14 -1.46 10.35
N ALA A 113 3.31 -1.81 9.08
CA ALA A 113 4.38 -1.31 8.21
C ALA A 113 3.82 -0.38 7.13
#